data_AF-A0AA97CME3-F1
#
_entry.id   AF-A0AA97CME3-F1
#
_cell.length_a   1.000
_cell.length_b   1.000
_cell.length_c   1.000
_cell.angle_alpha   90.00
_cell.angle_beta   90.00
_cell.angle_gamma   90.00
#
_symmetry.space_group_name_H-M   'P 1'
#
loop_
_entity.id
_entity.type
_entity.pdbx_description
1 polymer ?
#
loop_
_entity_poly.entity_id
_entity_poly.type
_entity_poly.pdbx_seq_one_letter_code
_entity_poly.pdbx_strand_id
1 'polypeptide(L)'
;MDILASRKWLTLKETSRFLSKKLKNEIRLSDVARLIADGVIRPSVFFHTPVFVRAVDITDRPLSYVLSETETALSDNRKLLSQEPILPNTLVPHATPIDNQIMRVSSLWSALPTGIAKHEAERIYSQEEQLPMPTRSLYDIKGIVIAEPTKKYQLITGFDVEKELLELIKLSQSQDGEGSGFLSGHIEKLKNIRDEVRHGKMENSFIPCTSLPQNAYFAIKMEDIESFFSESRDPQKKISLKTQNAQAQFIYGLLFTKYGKDVADNPRPHIENPRGVIRTEFDSLNLSLPSGNAVSGWLKNIDS
;
A
#
# COMPACT_ATOMS: atom_id res chain seq x y z
N MET A 1 28.82 11.90 17.42
CA MET A 1 27.40 12.25 17.22
C MET A 1 26.97 11.69 15.87
N ASP A 2 25.91 10.89 15.80
CA ASP A 2 25.43 10.36 14.52
C ASP A 2 24.58 11.43 13.82
N ILE A 3 25.16 12.09 12.82
CA ILE A 3 24.53 13.21 12.10
C ILE A 3 23.20 12.77 11.46
N LEU A 4 23.09 11.52 11.00
CA LEU A 4 21.86 11.01 10.40
C LEU A 4 20.75 10.85 11.45
N ALA A 5 21.09 10.38 12.64
CA ALA A 5 20.13 10.21 13.74
C ALA A 5 19.53 11.54 14.22
N SER A 6 20.22 12.66 14.01
CA SER A 6 19.72 14.00 14.38
C SER A 6 18.75 14.62 13.36
N ARG A 7 18.56 14.02 12.19
CA ARG A 7 17.70 14.58 11.13
C ARG A 7 16.25 14.14 11.32
N LYS A 8 15.31 15.03 10.96
CA LYS A 8 13.86 14.73 10.99
C LYS A 8 13.42 13.75 9.89
N TRP A 9 14.17 13.71 8.80
CA TRP A 9 13.92 12.85 7.66
C TRP A 9 15.23 12.62 6.92
N LEU A 10 15.29 11.53 6.15
CA LEU A 10 16.45 11.09 5.39
C LEU A 10 16.05 10.86 3.93
N THR A 11 16.94 11.16 3.00
CA THR A 11 16.80 10.67 1.61
C THR A 11 16.90 9.16 1.58
N LEU A 12 16.44 8.49 0.51
CA LEU A 12 16.52 7.02 0.44
C LEU A 12 17.94 6.47 0.62
N LYS A 13 18.95 7.15 0.05
CA LYS A 13 20.38 6.79 0.20
C LYS A 13 20.89 7.00 1.63
N GLU A 14 20.38 8.00 2.32
CA GLU A 14 20.72 8.21 3.73
C GLU A 14 20.01 7.18 4.62
N THR A 15 18.77 6.83 4.30
CA THR A 15 18.04 5.77 4.98
C THR A 15 18.74 4.43 4.84
N SER A 16 19.22 4.06 3.66
CA SER A 16 19.95 2.79 3.47
C SER A 16 21.22 2.74 4.32
N ARG A 17 22.00 3.83 4.36
CA ARG A 17 23.19 3.96 5.24
C ARG A 17 22.82 3.87 6.72
N PHE A 18 21.74 4.55 7.11
CA PHE A 18 21.26 4.57 8.49
C PHE A 18 20.79 3.18 8.95
N LEU A 19 19.98 2.50 8.12
CA LEU A 19 19.51 1.14 8.36
C LEU A 19 20.68 0.16 8.40
N SER A 20 21.64 0.27 7.48
CA SER A 20 22.83 -0.60 7.45
C SER A 20 23.57 -0.57 8.79
N LYS A 21 23.80 0.64 9.32
CA LYS A 21 24.48 0.83 10.60
C LYS A 21 23.67 0.28 11.78
N LYS A 22 22.35 0.52 11.79
CA LYS A 22 21.47 0.15 12.91
C LYS A 22 21.16 -1.35 12.95
N LEU A 23 21.08 -2.01 11.79
CA LEU A 23 20.86 -3.46 11.65
C LEU A 23 22.16 -4.27 11.65
N LYS A 24 23.32 -3.63 11.51
CA LYS A 24 24.63 -4.30 11.32
C LYS A 24 24.62 -5.27 10.13
N ASN A 25 23.91 -4.89 9.08
CA ASN A 25 23.84 -5.62 7.82
C ASN A 25 24.00 -4.62 6.67
N GLU A 26 24.41 -5.08 5.49
CA GLU A 26 24.40 -4.24 4.31
C GLU A 26 22.95 -4.03 3.83
N ILE A 27 22.52 -2.78 3.74
CA ILE A 27 21.22 -2.38 3.19
C ILE A 27 21.48 -1.45 2.02
N ARG A 28 21.08 -1.88 0.82
CA ARG A 28 21.24 -1.14 -0.43
C ARG A 28 20.07 -0.17 -0.63
N LEU A 29 20.20 0.69 -1.64
CA LEU A 29 19.13 1.60 -2.04
C LEU A 29 17.90 0.83 -2.55
N SER A 30 18.14 -0.26 -3.28
CA SER A 30 17.11 -1.18 -3.78
C SER A 30 16.27 -1.76 -2.64
N ASP A 31 16.89 -2.15 -1.52
CA ASP A 31 16.15 -2.68 -0.36
C ASP A 31 15.16 -1.65 0.19
N VAL A 32 15.60 -0.39 0.36
CA VAL A 32 14.72 0.69 0.83
C VAL A 32 13.60 0.96 -0.16
N ALA A 33 13.90 0.96 -1.45
CA ALA A 33 12.91 1.14 -2.50
C ALA A 33 11.89 -0.02 -2.51
N ARG A 34 12.35 -1.26 -2.29
CA ARG A 34 11.49 -2.43 -2.17
C ARG A 34 10.58 -2.35 -0.95
N LEU A 35 11.10 -1.92 0.20
CA LEU A 35 10.29 -1.70 1.41
C LEU A 35 9.17 -0.67 1.17
N ILE A 36 9.43 0.36 0.36
CA ILE A 36 8.38 1.33 -0.03
C ILE A 36 7.37 0.66 -0.96
N ALA A 37 7.83 -0.04 -2.01
CA ALA A 37 6.95 -0.68 -2.99
C ALA A 37 6.02 -1.75 -2.38
N ASP A 38 6.53 -2.47 -1.38
CA ASP A 38 5.78 -3.47 -0.61
C ASP A 38 4.89 -2.84 0.49
N GLY A 39 4.94 -1.52 0.67
CA GLY A 39 4.17 -0.80 1.68
C GLY A 39 4.62 -1.04 3.13
N VAL A 40 5.81 -1.61 3.32
CA VAL A 40 6.39 -1.92 4.64
C VAL A 40 6.90 -0.66 5.33
N ILE A 41 7.47 0.28 4.56
CA ILE A 41 7.86 1.60 5.07
C ILE A 41 7.09 2.68 4.34
N ARG A 42 6.52 3.62 5.09
CA ARG A 42 5.77 4.71 4.51
C ARG A 42 6.72 5.73 3.87
N PRO A 43 6.59 6.01 2.56
CA PRO A 43 7.41 7.03 1.94
C PRO A 43 6.91 8.43 2.29
N SER A 44 7.79 9.41 2.09
CA SER A 44 7.45 10.81 1.98
C SER A 44 8.00 11.37 0.68
N VAL A 45 7.38 12.42 0.16
CA VAL A 45 7.86 13.17 -1.00
C VAL A 45 8.25 14.56 -0.54
N PHE A 46 9.47 14.98 -0.86
CA PHE A 46 9.94 16.34 -0.64
C PHE A 46 9.79 17.14 -1.94
N PHE A 47 9.15 18.31 -1.87
CA PHE A 47 8.98 19.23 -2.98
C PHE A 47 9.87 20.47 -2.81
N HIS A 48 10.82 20.69 -3.73
CA HIS A 48 11.67 21.90 -3.71
C HIS A 48 10.90 23.17 -4.04
N THR A 49 9.91 23.07 -4.94
CA THR A 49 9.04 24.19 -5.29
C THR A 49 7.58 23.78 -5.10
N PRO A 50 6.67 24.74 -4.86
CA PRO A 50 5.28 24.39 -4.59
C PRO A 50 4.63 23.65 -5.75
N VAL A 51 3.94 22.56 -5.44
CA VAL A 51 3.13 21.77 -6.38
C VAL A 51 1.64 21.94 -6.08
N PHE A 52 0.79 21.60 -7.05
CA PHE A 52 -0.66 21.69 -6.90
C PHE A 52 -1.24 20.36 -6.42
N VAL A 53 -2.21 20.45 -5.52
CA VAL A 53 -2.93 19.29 -4.99
C VAL A 53 -4.42 19.62 -4.86
N ARG A 54 -5.25 18.57 -4.85
CA ARG A 54 -6.68 18.65 -4.51
C ARG A 54 -7.03 17.65 -3.44
N ALA A 55 -8.01 17.96 -2.59
CA ALA A 55 -8.49 17.03 -1.57
C ALA A 55 -9.24 15.87 -2.23
N VAL A 56 -8.98 14.64 -1.78
CA VAL A 56 -9.58 13.43 -2.34
C VAL A 56 -10.03 12.46 -1.27
N ASP A 57 -11.07 11.69 -1.59
CA ASP A 57 -11.39 10.45 -0.89
C ASP A 57 -10.95 9.25 -1.73
N ILE A 58 -10.45 8.20 -1.07
CA ILE A 58 -10.04 6.98 -1.76
C ILE A 58 -11.10 5.93 -1.54
N THR A 59 -11.77 5.56 -2.62
CA THR A 59 -12.84 4.57 -2.65
C THR A 59 -12.62 3.62 -3.81
N ASP A 60 -13.06 2.38 -3.67
CA ASP A 60 -13.07 1.44 -4.78
C ASP A 60 -14.18 1.80 -5.78
N ARG A 61 -13.84 1.83 -7.07
CA ARG A 61 -14.75 2.10 -8.18
C ARG A 61 -14.59 1.03 -9.25
N PRO A 62 -15.65 0.68 -10.01
CA PRO A 62 -15.51 -0.19 -11.17
C PRO A 62 -14.49 0.39 -12.17
N LEU A 63 -13.70 -0.47 -12.81
CA LEU A 63 -12.75 -0.03 -13.84
C LEU A 63 -13.45 0.76 -14.95
N SER A 64 -14.68 0.42 -15.31
CA SER A 64 -15.49 1.18 -16.28
C SER A 64 -15.68 2.65 -15.89
N TYR A 65 -15.82 2.95 -14.60
CA TYR A 65 -15.90 4.31 -14.08
C TYR A 65 -14.57 5.04 -14.31
N VAL A 66 -13.45 4.41 -13.90
CA VAL A 66 -12.11 4.98 -14.06
C VAL A 66 -11.75 5.19 -15.54
N LEU A 67 -12.17 4.26 -16.40
CA LEU A 67 -11.97 4.38 -17.85
C LEU A 67 -12.76 5.53 -18.48
N SER A 68 -13.78 6.03 -17.81
CA SER A 68 -14.53 7.20 -18.27
C SER A 68 -13.88 8.52 -17.86
N GLU A 69 -12.94 8.51 -16.90
CA GLU A 69 -12.27 9.73 -16.44
C GLU A 69 -11.37 10.33 -17.53
N THR A 70 -11.31 11.67 -17.58
CA THR A 70 -10.62 12.41 -18.64
C THR A 70 -9.16 12.00 -18.78
N GLU A 71 -8.45 11.81 -17.66
CA GLU A 71 -7.03 11.47 -17.67
C GLU A 71 -6.71 10.13 -18.35
N THR A 72 -7.68 9.22 -18.47
CA THR A 72 -7.47 7.90 -19.08
C THR A 72 -7.20 8.02 -20.57
N ALA A 73 -7.86 8.95 -21.27
CA ALA A 73 -7.72 9.12 -22.72
C ALA A 73 -6.47 9.90 -23.14
N LEU A 74 -5.78 10.53 -22.18
CA LEU A 74 -4.59 11.33 -22.46
C LEU A 74 -3.41 10.46 -22.89
N SER A 75 -2.53 11.02 -23.73
CA SER A 75 -1.41 10.33 -24.36
C SER A 75 -0.57 9.50 -23.38
N ASP A 76 -0.26 10.07 -22.22
CA ASP A 76 0.52 9.43 -21.16
C ASP A 76 -0.13 8.15 -20.62
N ASN A 77 -1.46 8.10 -20.52
CA ASN A 77 -2.19 7.00 -19.90
C ASN A 77 -2.85 6.06 -20.92
N ARG A 78 -3.19 6.55 -22.10
CA ARG A 78 -3.86 5.78 -23.17
C ARG A 78 -3.07 4.54 -23.58
N LYS A 79 -1.73 4.59 -23.53
CA LYS A 79 -0.86 3.43 -23.80
C LYS A 79 -1.07 2.25 -22.82
N LEU A 80 -1.63 2.50 -21.65
CA LEU A 80 -1.92 1.45 -20.66
C LEU A 80 -3.10 0.57 -21.11
N LEU A 81 -4.01 1.12 -21.93
CA LEU A 81 -5.18 0.40 -22.46
C LEU A 81 -4.80 -0.81 -23.33
N SER A 82 -3.61 -0.81 -23.91
CA SER A 82 -3.09 -1.93 -24.70
C SER A 82 -2.18 -2.88 -23.91
N GLN A 83 -1.89 -2.58 -22.64
CA GLN A 83 -0.94 -3.34 -21.82
C GLN A 83 -1.62 -4.35 -20.89
N GLU A 84 -2.86 -4.08 -20.51
CA GLU A 84 -3.61 -4.92 -19.56
C GLU A 84 -5.00 -5.25 -20.10
N PRO A 85 -5.56 -6.43 -19.77
CA PRO A 85 -6.93 -6.76 -20.14
C PRO A 85 -7.90 -5.79 -19.47
N ILE A 86 -8.95 -5.39 -20.18
CA ILE A 86 -10.00 -4.52 -19.64
C ILE A 86 -11.10 -5.39 -19.04
N LEU A 87 -11.24 -5.34 -17.72
CA LEU A 87 -12.30 -6.01 -16.96
C LEU A 87 -13.21 -4.95 -16.31
N PRO A 88 -14.29 -4.52 -16.98
CA PRO A 88 -15.04 -3.30 -16.60
C PRO A 88 -15.60 -3.29 -15.17
N ASN A 89 -15.94 -4.46 -14.63
CA ASN A 89 -16.58 -4.59 -13.32
C ASN A 89 -15.58 -4.80 -12.17
N THR A 90 -14.28 -4.93 -12.46
CA THR A 90 -13.26 -5.07 -11.42
C THR A 90 -13.20 -3.78 -10.60
N LEU A 91 -13.29 -3.91 -9.29
CA LEU A 91 -13.14 -2.81 -8.36
C LEU A 91 -11.67 -2.41 -8.24
N VAL A 92 -11.39 -1.13 -8.43
CA VAL A 92 -10.04 -0.55 -8.37
C VAL A 92 -10.02 0.68 -7.48
N PRO A 93 -8.94 0.92 -6.72
CA PRO A 93 -8.83 2.09 -5.87
C PRO A 93 -8.79 3.36 -6.72
N HIS A 94 -9.67 4.32 -6.40
CA HIS A 94 -9.78 5.58 -7.12
C HIS A 94 -9.83 6.77 -6.15
N ALA A 95 -9.02 7.79 -6.43
CA ALA A 95 -8.99 9.05 -5.71
C ALA A 95 -10.06 10.00 -6.29
N THR A 96 -11.22 10.06 -5.65
CA THR A 96 -12.33 10.92 -6.05
C THR A 96 -12.14 12.32 -5.43
N PRO A 97 -12.15 13.41 -6.20
CA PRO A 97 -12.11 14.77 -5.66
C PRO A 97 -13.28 15.04 -4.70
N ILE A 98 -12.98 15.64 -3.56
CA ILE A 98 -14.02 16.07 -2.59
C ILE A 98 -14.68 17.37 -3.06
N ASP A 99 -13.89 18.25 -3.64
CA ASP A 99 -14.31 19.53 -4.22
C ASP A 99 -13.36 19.93 -5.38
N ASN A 100 -13.59 21.12 -5.94
CA ASN A 100 -12.77 21.69 -7.01
C ASN A 100 -11.66 22.61 -6.46
N GLN A 101 -11.40 22.62 -5.15
CA GLN A 101 -10.38 23.49 -4.59
C GLN A 101 -8.98 22.93 -4.87
N ILE A 102 -8.16 23.77 -5.49
CA ILE A 102 -6.75 23.49 -5.75
C ILE A 102 -5.91 24.24 -4.72
N MET A 103 -5.04 23.51 -4.03
CA MET A 103 -4.11 24.04 -3.05
C MET A 103 -2.68 23.92 -3.54
N ARG A 104 -1.80 24.76 -2.99
CA ARG A 104 -0.36 24.67 -3.21
C ARG A 104 0.31 24.13 -1.95
N VAL A 105 1.14 23.11 -2.13
CA VAL A 105 1.93 22.53 -1.05
C VAL A 105 3.40 22.49 -1.45
N SER A 106 4.28 22.58 -0.46
CA SER A 106 5.73 22.47 -0.64
C SER A 106 6.34 21.67 0.49
N SER A 107 7.66 21.47 0.45
CA SER A 107 8.40 20.77 1.51
C SER A 107 8.02 19.29 1.60
N LEU A 108 8.18 18.68 2.78
CA LEU A 108 8.01 17.24 2.99
C LEU A 108 6.56 16.86 3.32
N TRP A 109 6.02 15.89 2.59
CA TRP A 109 4.70 15.31 2.85
C TRP A 109 4.77 13.79 2.88
N SER A 110 4.06 13.16 3.83
CA SER A 110 3.89 11.70 3.80
C SER A 110 3.10 11.31 2.56
N ALA A 111 3.47 10.21 1.91
CA ALA A 111 2.82 9.70 0.72
C ALA A 111 2.34 8.28 0.93
N LEU A 112 1.25 7.91 0.26
CA LEU A 112 0.79 6.53 0.22
C LEU A 112 1.66 5.74 -0.78
N PRO A 113 2.10 4.52 -0.44
CA PRO A 113 2.90 3.66 -1.32
C PRO A 113 2.03 2.96 -2.38
N THR A 114 1.38 3.75 -3.24
CA THR A 114 0.44 3.29 -4.29
C THR A 114 0.59 4.18 -5.53
N GLY A 115 0.05 3.75 -6.67
CA GLY A 115 0.06 4.52 -7.90
C GLY A 115 1.47 4.89 -8.33
N ILE A 116 1.68 6.18 -8.62
CA ILE A 116 2.97 6.69 -9.07
C ILE A 116 4.05 6.57 -7.99
N ALA A 117 3.68 6.68 -6.71
CA ALA A 117 4.67 6.58 -5.63
C ALA A 117 5.25 5.16 -5.53
N LYS A 118 4.39 4.14 -5.63
CA LYS A 118 4.81 2.74 -5.70
C LYS A 118 5.62 2.47 -6.96
N HIS A 119 5.11 2.89 -8.11
CA HIS A 119 5.77 2.68 -9.41
C HIS A 119 7.19 3.27 -9.44
N GLU A 120 7.38 4.47 -8.89
CA GLU A 120 8.70 5.10 -8.84
C GLU A 120 9.66 4.36 -7.89
N ALA A 121 9.16 3.80 -6.77
CA ALA A 121 9.95 2.95 -5.90
C ALA A 121 10.36 1.64 -6.61
N GLU A 122 9.44 1.01 -7.34
CA GLU A 122 9.74 -0.16 -8.18
C GLU A 122 10.76 0.18 -9.27
N ARG A 123 10.69 1.38 -9.86
CA ARG A 123 11.65 1.85 -10.86
C ARG A 123 13.05 1.97 -10.28
N ILE A 124 13.19 2.55 -9.08
CA ILE A 124 14.46 2.64 -8.36
C ILE A 124 15.01 1.24 -8.05
N TYR A 125 14.15 0.34 -7.56
CA TYR A 125 14.52 -1.06 -7.31
C TYR A 125 15.03 -1.76 -8.57
N SER A 126 14.25 -1.73 -9.65
CA SER A 126 14.64 -2.36 -10.93
C SER A 126 15.92 -1.77 -11.49
N GLN A 127 16.12 -0.45 -11.38
CA GLN A 127 17.35 0.20 -11.85
C GLN A 127 18.59 -0.28 -11.08
N GLU A 128 18.52 -0.36 -9.75
CA GLU A 128 19.64 -0.77 -8.89
C GLU A 128 19.94 -2.27 -8.97
N GLU A 129 18.92 -3.09 -9.26
CA GLU A 129 19.04 -4.54 -9.44
C GLU A 129 19.20 -4.98 -10.91
N GLN A 130 19.25 -4.02 -11.84
CA GLN A 130 19.37 -4.28 -13.29
C GLN A 130 18.26 -5.19 -13.85
N LEU A 131 17.04 -5.02 -13.34
CA LEU A 131 15.85 -5.76 -13.73
C LEU A 131 15.04 -4.98 -14.80
N PRO A 132 14.10 -5.64 -15.48
CA PRO A 132 13.15 -4.96 -16.35
C PRO A 132 12.42 -3.81 -15.64
N MET A 133 12.22 -2.71 -16.35
CA MET A 133 11.50 -1.55 -15.81
C MET A 133 10.03 -1.91 -15.59
N PRO A 134 9.46 -1.56 -14.42
CA PRO A 134 8.05 -1.79 -14.17
C PRO A 134 7.19 -0.96 -15.13
N THR A 135 5.96 -1.40 -15.35
CA THR A 135 4.92 -0.62 -16.04
C THR A 135 3.90 -0.13 -15.02
N ARG A 136 3.25 1.00 -15.31
CA ARG A 136 2.10 1.45 -14.53
C ARG A 136 0.90 0.54 -14.84
N SER A 137 -0.06 0.48 -13.92
CA SER A 137 -1.29 -0.30 -14.09
C SER A 137 -2.52 0.60 -14.24
N LEU A 138 -3.46 0.17 -15.06
CA LEU A 138 -4.84 0.67 -15.12
C LEU A 138 -5.57 0.46 -13.80
N TYR A 139 -5.24 -0.62 -13.08
CA TYR A 139 -5.89 -1.04 -11.84
C TYR A 139 -5.36 -0.36 -10.58
N ASP A 140 -4.31 0.45 -10.69
CA ASP A 140 -3.76 1.22 -9.57
C ASP A 140 -4.28 2.66 -9.59
N ILE A 141 -4.27 3.27 -8.40
CA ILE A 141 -4.69 4.66 -8.21
C ILE A 141 -3.84 5.60 -9.08
N LYS A 142 -4.48 6.60 -9.69
CA LYS A 142 -3.77 7.57 -10.53
C LYS A 142 -3.12 8.65 -9.68
N GLY A 143 -1.93 9.08 -10.10
CA GLY A 143 -1.19 10.14 -9.42
C GLY A 143 -0.44 9.69 -8.17
N ILE A 144 0.06 10.68 -7.46
CA ILE A 144 0.65 10.55 -6.13
C ILE A 144 -0.38 11.04 -5.13
N VAL A 145 -0.66 10.22 -4.12
CA VAL A 145 -1.48 10.65 -2.98
C VAL A 145 -0.57 10.95 -1.80
N ILE A 146 -0.61 12.21 -1.35
CA ILE A 146 -0.01 12.64 -0.10
C ILE A 146 -1.07 12.68 1.01
N ALA A 147 -0.64 12.50 2.26
CA ALA A 147 -1.55 12.38 3.38
C ALA A 147 -1.06 13.15 4.61
N GLU A 148 -2.02 13.81 5.25
CA GLU A 148 -2.02 14.15 6.67
C GLU A 148 -2.74 13.05 7.45
N PRO A 149 -2.67 13.03 8.80
CA PRO A 149 -3.31 11.99 9.61
C PRO A 149 -4.79 11.74 9.29
N THR A 150 -5.53 12.76 8.88
CA THR A 150 -6.98 12.68 8.63
C THR A 150 -7.41 13.08 7.22
N LYS A 151 -6.48 13.56 6.38
CA LYS A 151 -6.81 14.12 5.06
C LYS A 151 -5.84 13.59 4.00
N LYS A 152 -6.38 13.36 2.81
CA LYS A 152 -5.62 12.90 1.65
C LYS A 152 -5.73 13.94 0.54
N TYR A 153 -4.63 14.14 -0.15
CA TYR A 153 -4.55 15.04 -1.28
C TYR A 153 -3.88 14.33 -2.45
N GLN A 154 -4.43 14.50 -3.64
CA GLN A 154 -3.85 13.99 -4.87
C GLN A 154 -3.05 15.10 -5.55
N LEU A 155 -1.82 14.79 -5.94
CA LEU A 155 -1.02 15.69 -6.78
C LEU A 155 -1.63 15.81 -8.16
N ILE A 156 -1.76 17.05 -8.61
CA ILE A 156 -2.31 17.38 -9.91
C ILE A 156 -1.33 18.22 -10.73
N THR A 157 -1.38 18.04 -12.04
CA THR A 157 -0.60 18.79 -13.02
C THR A 157 -1.52 19.32 -14.11
N GLY A 158 -1.20 20.49 -14.65
CA GLY A 158 -1.84 20.98 -15.86
C GLY A 158 -1.47 20.10 -17.05
N PHE A 159 -2.38 19.97 -18.02
CA PHE A 159 -2.12 19.34 -19.31
C PHE A 159 -2.54 20.25 -20.46
N ASP A 160 -1.95 20.04 -21.64
CA ASP A 160 -2.28 20.79 -22.84
C ASP A 160 -3.53 20.20 -23.51
N VAL A 161 -4.68 20.81 -23.22
CA VAL A 161 -5.99 20.34 -23.69
C VAL A 161 -6.07 20.35 -25.22
N GLU A 162 -5.52 21.36 -25.88
CA GLU A 162 -5.58 21.48 -27.35
C GLU A 162 -4.74 20.40 -28.02
N LYS A 163 -3.52 20.18 -27.51
CA LYS A 163 -2.64 19.12 -28.00
C LYS A 163 -3.30 17.75 -27.85
N GLU A 164 -3.80 17.42 -26.66
CA GLU A 164 -4.41 16.12 -26.37
C GLU A 164 -5.69 15.90 -27.19
N LEU A 165 -6.52 16.94 -27.35
CA LEU A 165 -7.71 16.89 -28.20
C LEU A 165 -7.36 16.62 -29.66
N LEU A 166 -6.36 17.31 -30.21
CA LEU A 166 -5.91 17.12 -31.60
C LEU A 166 -5.38 15.71 -31.83
N GLU A 167 -4.60 15.17 -30.89
CA GLU A 167 -4.12 13.79 -30.96
C GLU A 167 -5.28 12.79 -30.95
N LEU A 168 -6.27 12.98 -30.07
CA LEU A 168 -7.40 12.07 -29.95
C LEU A 168 -8.30 12.08 -31.19
N ILE A 169 -8.52 13.26 -31.80
CA ILE A 169 -9.25 13.38 -33.07
C ILE A 169 -8.54 12.62 -34.19
N LYS A 170 -7.22 12.83 -34.35
CA LYS A 170 -6.41 12.12 -35.37
C LYS A 170 -6.49 10.62 -35.19
N LEU A 171 -6.41 10.14 -33.94
CA LEU A 171 -6.56 8.71 -33.64
C LEU A 171 -7.94 8.19 -34.05
N SER A 172 -9.01 8.92 -33.74
CA SER A 172 -10.37 8.50 -34.14
C SER A 172 -10.56 8.44 -35.65
N GLN A 173 -9.88 9.31 -36.41
CA GLN A 173 -9.93 9.32 -37.88
C GLN A 173 -9.11 8.19 -38.50
N SER A 174 -8.04 7.74 -37.83
CA SER A 174 -7.20 6.64 -38.29
C SER A 174 -7.79 5.25 -38.04
N GLN A 175 -8.79 5.15 -37.16
CA GLN A 175 -9.52 3.90 -36.90
C GLN A 175 -10.75 3.87 -37.83
N ASP A 176 -10.53 3.45 -39.08
CA ASP A 176 -11.58 3.21 -40.06
C ASP A 176 -12.52 2.08 -39.60
N GLY A 177 -13.67 2.44 -39.01
CA GLY A 177 -14.75 1.51 -38.67
C GLY A 177 -15.33 1.77 -37.28
N GLU A 178 -16.62 2.13 -37.22
CA GLU A 178 -17.43 2.38 -36.01
C GLU A 178 -16.70 3.16 -34.92
N GLY A 179 -16.87 4.48 -34.93
CA GLY A 179 -16.25 5.39 -33.96
C GLY A 179 -16.38 4.86 -32.54
N SER A 180 -15.25 4.45 -31.95
CA SER A 180 -15.19 3.90 -30.60
C SER A 180 -15.94 4.85 -29.66
N GLY A 181 -16.99 4.34 -28.98
CA GLY A 181 -17.75 5.10 -27.98
C GLY A 181 -16.86 5.71 -26.91
N PHE A 182 -15.71 5.07 -26.66
CA PHE A 182 -14.65 5.61 -25.82
C PHE A 182 -14.02 6.88 -26.41
N LEU A 183 -13.55 6.87 -27.66
CA LEU A 183 -12.87 8.03 -28.27
C LEU A 183 -13.82 9.21 -28.44
N SER A 184 -15.03 8.96 -28.96
CA SER A 184 -16.04 10.00 -29.16
C SER A 184 -16.43 10.69 -27.85
N GLY A 185 -16.73 9.92 -26.80
CA GLY A 185 -17.06 10.46 -25.48
C GLY A 185 -15.93 11.29 -24.87
N HIS A 186 -14.67 10.87 -25.00
CA HIS A 186 -13.54 11.63 -24.48
C HIS A 186 -13.21 12.87 -25.31
N ILE A 187 -13.41 12.83 -26.63
CA ILE A 187 -13.30 14.03 -27.50
C ILE A 187 -14.29 15.10 -27.06
N GLU A 188 -15.54 14.73 -26.75
CA GLU A 188 -16.54 15.67 -26.23
C GLU A 188 -16.13 16.26 -24.87
N LYS A 189 -15.65 15.42 -23.95
CA LYS A 189 -15.14 15.90 -22.65
C LYS A 189 -14.00 16.90 -22.81
N LEU A 190 -13.03 16.61 -23.68
CA LEU A 190 -11.90 17.52 -23.93
C LEU A 190 -12.33 18.82 -24.61
N LYS A 191 -13.32 18.79 -25.53
CA LYS A 191 -13.91 20.01 -26.10
C LYS A 191 -14.55 20.88 -25.01
N ASN A 192 -15.32 20.28 -24.10
CA ASN A 192 -15.94 20.99 -23.00
C ASN A 192 -14.89 21.64 -22.09
N ILE A 193 -13.85 20.89 -21.70
CA ILE A 193 -12.75 21.42 -20.88
C ILE A 193 -12.05 22.58 -21.59
N ARG A 194 -11.74 22.43 -22.89
CA ARG A 194 -11.12 23.50 -23.69
C ARG A 194 -11.96 24.77 -23.66
N ASP A 195 -13.27 24.64 -23.86
CA ASP A 195 -14.17 25.79 -23.87
C ASP A 195 -14.26 26.42 -22.47
N GLU A 196 -14.35 25.64 -21.41
CA GLU A 196 -14.32 26.14 -20.03
C GLU A 196 -13.02 26.87 -19.67
N VAL A 197 -11.88 26.34 -20.08
CA VAL A 197 -10.55 26.97 -19.91
C VAL A 197 -10.50 28.32 -20.61
N ARG A 198 -11.05 28.43 -21.83
CA ARG A 198 -11.17 29.72 -22.56
C ARG A 198 -12.07 30.73 -21.85
N HIS A 199 -13.02 30.27 -21.04
CA HIS A 199 -13.86 31.12 -20.18
C HIS A 199 -13.29 31.34 -18.77
N GLY A 200 -12.02 30.95 -18.53
CA GLY A 200 -11.29 31.25 -17.29
C GLY A 200 -11.36 30.16 -16.21
N LYS A 201 -12.03 29.02 -16.45
CA LYS A 201 -12.08 27.88 -15.51
C LYS A 201 -10.87 26.97 -15.67
N MET A 202 -9.71 27.47 -15.25
CA MET A 202 -8.43 26.77 -15.41
C MET A 202 -8.34 25.47 -14.59
N GLU A 203 -9.10 25.34 -13.49
CA GLU A 203 -9.12 24.18 -12.60
C GLU A 203 -9.47 22.86 -13.31
N ASN A 204 -10.24 22.92 -14.40
CA ASN A 204 -10.63 21.75 -15.18
C ASN A 204 -9.52 21.25 -16.12
N SER A 205 -8.42 22.01 -16.27
CA SER A 205 -7.23 21.61 -17.02
C SER A 205 -6.21 20.83 -16.19
N PHE A 206 -6.56 20.43 -14.97
CA PHE A 206 -5.69 19.68 -14.07
C PHE A 206 -6.09 18.20 -13.98
N ILE A 207 -5.09 17.33 -14.03
CA ILE A 207 -5.23 15.88 -13.93
C ILE A 207 -4.28 15.33 -12.86
N PRO A 208 -4.51 14.10 -12.35
CA PRO A 208 -3.53 13.41 -11.54
C PRO A 208 -2.17 13.33 -12.26
N CYS A 209 -1.07 13.58 -11.54
CA CYS A 209 0.25 13.51 -12.17
C CYS A 209 0.56 12.11 -12.72
N THR A 210 1.30 12.03 -13.83
CA THR A 210 1.63 10.74 -14.48
C THR A 210 2.99 10.20 -14.06
N SER A 211 3.78 11.01 -13.37
CA SER A 211 5.13 10.71 -12.88
C SER A 211 5.45 11.55 -11.64
N LEU A 212 6.58 11.24 -10.99
CA LEU A 212 7.12 12.06 -9.91
C LEU A 212 7.55 13.43 -10.48
N PRO A 213 7.14 14.57 -9.88
CA PRO A 213 7.56 15.88 -10.34
C PRO A 213 9.09 16.02 -10.37
N GLN A 214 9.65 16.69 -11.38
CA GLN A 214 11.10 16.83 -11.57
C GLN A 214 11.83 17.50 -10.39
N ASN A 215 11.13 18.35 -9.65
CA ASN A 215 11.60 19.08 -8.48
C ASN A 215 11.36 18.31 -7.16
N ALA A 216 10.98 17.05 -7.23
CA ALA A 216 10.63 16.22 -6.08
C ALA A 216 11.52 14.99 -5.96
N TYR A 217 11.65 14.48 -4.73
CA TYR A 217 12.36 13.23 -4.46
C TYR A 217 11.76 12.51 -3.25
N PHE A 218 12.00 11.20 -3.16
CA PHE A 218 11.60 10.43 -1.99
C PHE A 218 12.52 10.65 -0.80
N ALA A 219 11.87 10.79 0.35
CA ALA A 219 12.49 10.80 1.66
C ALA A 219 11.67 9.91 2.59
N ILE A 220 12.24 9.58 3.74
CA ILE A 220 11.54 8.84 4.79
C ILE A 220 11.72 9.61 6.09
N LYS A 221 10.62 9.90 6.79
CA LYS A 221 10.70 10.57 8.08
C LYS A 221 11.32 9.64 9.11
N MET A 222 12.01 10.21 10.09
CA MET A 222 12.60 9.40 11.17
C MET A 222 11.53 8.59 11.93
N GLU A 223 10.33 9.16 12.12
CA GLU A 223 9.19 8.46 12.74
C GLU A 223 8.78 7.19 11.98
N ASP A 224 8.77 7.23 10.64
CA ASP A 224 8.42 6.08 9.80
C ASP A 224 9.55 5.02 9.81
N ILE A 225 10.82 5.45 9.86
CA ILE A 225 11.98 4.56 10.04
C ILE A 225 11.91 3.87 11.40
N GLU A 226 11.57 4.61 12.46
CA GLU A 226 11.45 4.08 13.82
C GLU A 226 10.27 3.11 13.96
N SER A 227 9.12 3.40 13.34
CA SER A 227 7.98 2.47 13.28
C SER A 227 8.37 1.17 12.58
N PHE A 228 9.11 1.24 11.48
CA PHE A 228 9.64 0.05 10.82
C PHE A 228 10.51 -0.78 11.77
N PHE A 229 11.32 -0.16 12.63
CA PHE A 229 12.12 -0.87 13.63
C PHE A 229 11.32 -1.49 14.76
N SER A 230 10.26 -0.83 15.24
CA SER A 230 9.43 -1.38 16.31
C SER A 230 8.63 -2.59 15.81
N GLU A 231 8.10 -2.52 14.58
CA GLU A 231 7.32 -3.59 13.97
C GLU A 231 8.19 -4.78 13.53
N SER A 232 9.37 -4.53 12.94
CA SER A 232 10.29 -5.61 12.51
C SER A 232 10.96 -6.37 13.67
N ARG A 233 10.93 -5.82 14.89
CA ARG A 233 11.47 -6.48 16.09
C ARG A 233 10.47 -7.39 16.80
N ASP A 234 9.24 -7.52 16.33
CA ASP A 234 8.24 -8.37 16.96
C ASP A 234 7.69 -9.48 16.06
N PRO A 235 8.44 -10.59 15.85
CA PRO A 235 7.86 -11.84 15.35
C PRO A 235 6.85 -12.47 16.34
N GLN A 236 6.63 -11.91 17.53
CA GLN A 236 5.77 -12.46 18.55
C GLN A 236 4.89 -11.37 19.16
N LYS A 237 3.84 -10.94 18.43
CA LYS A 237 2.69 -10.25 19.06
C LYS A 237 2.36 -10.99 20.35
N LYS A 238 2.72 -10.41 21.50
CA LYS A 238 2.41 -11.00 22.80
C LYS A 238 0.90 -11.14 22.87
N ILE A 239 0.42 -12.38 22.82
CA ILE A 239 -0.99 -12.69 22.97
C ILE A 239 -1.45 -12.03 24.27
N SER A 240 -2.53 -11.26 24.23
CA SER A 240 -3.02 -10.56 25.42
C SER A 240 -3.34 -11.57 26.53
N LEU A 241 -3.12 -11.21 27.79
CA LEU A 241 -3.45 -12.08 28.94
C LEU A 241 -4.91 -12.57 28.88
N LYS A 242 -5.83 -11.70 28.44
CA LYS A 242 -7.25 -12.07 28.22
C LYS A 242 -7.40 -13.21 27.23
N THR A 243 -6.69 -13.14 26.10
CA THR A 243 -6.73 -14.18 25.06
C THR A 243 -6.04 -15.46 25.53
N GLN A 244 -4.90 -15.36 26.23
CA GLN A 244 -4.21 -16.52 26.81
C GLN A 244 -5.11 -17.25 27.83
N ASN A 245 -5.78 -16.52 28.71
CA ASN A 245 -6.68 -17.11 29.71
C ASN A 245 -7.91 -17.77 29.07
N ALA A 246 -8.49 -17.16 28.03
CA ALA A 246 -9.61 -17.76 27.32
C ALA A 246 -9.22 -19.08 26.61
N GLN A 247 -8.03 -19.13 26.02
CA GLN A 247 -7.50 -20.36 25.42
C GLN A 247 -7.24 -21.44 26.48
N ALA A 248 -6.65 -21.05 27.61
CA ALA A 248 -6.38 -21.94 28.73
C ALA A 248 -7.68 -22.54 29.31
N GLN A 249 -8.71 -21.71 29.54
CA GLN A 249 -10.03 -22.13 30.00
C GLN A 249 -10.69 -23.12 29.03
N PHE A 250 -10.57 -22.86 27.72
CA PHE A 250 -11.12 -23.77 26.71
C PHE A 250 -10.42 -25.14 26.73
N ILE A 251 -9.09 -25.15 26.82
CA ILE A 251 -8.30 -26.40 26.92
C ILE A 251 -8.66 -27.15 28.21
N TYR A 252 -8.74 -26.47 29.35
CA TYR A 252 -9.18 -27.08 30.61
C TYR A 252 -10.58 -27.71 30.49
N GLY A 253 -11.53 -26.98 29.91
CA GLY A 253 -12.89 -27.48 29.68
C GLY A 253 -12.93 -28.73 28.82
N LEU A 254 -12.12 -28.80 27.76
CA LEU A 254 -12.00 -30.01 26.92
C LEU A 254 -11.42 -31.19 27.69
N LEU A 255 -10.39 -30.97 28.52
CA LEU A 255 -9.80 -32.03 29.34
C LEU A 255 -10.80 -32.52 30.40
N PHE A 256 -11.49 -31.59 31.07
CA PHE A 256 -12.47 -31.88 32.12
C PHE A 256 -13.64 -32.69 31.55
N THR A 257 -14.20 -32.25 30.42
CA THR A 257 -15.37 -32.90 29.81
C THR A 257 -15.05 -34.28 29.26
N LYS A 258 -13.84 -34.48 28.72
CA LYS A 258 -13.46 -35.74 28.09
C LYS A 258 -12.86 -36.77 29.05
N TYR A 259 -11.98 -36.34 29.96
CA TYR A 259 -11.19 -37.23 30.83
C TYR A 259 -11.50 -37.09 32.32
N GLY A 260 -12.36 -36.13 32.70
CA GLY A 260 -12.72 -35.87 34.08
C GLY A 260 -11.78 -34.89 34.79
N LYS A 261 -12.23 -34.46 35.97
CA LYS A 261 -11.59 -33.41 36.76
C LYS A 261 -10.12 -33.70 37.09
N ASP A 262 -9.81 -34.91 37.54
CA ASP A 262 -8.46 -35.27 38.00
C ASP A 262 -7.41 -35.11 36.89
N VAL A 263 -7.79 -35.41 35.65
CA VAL A 263 -6.93 -35.27 34.47
C VAL A 263 -6.79 -33.80 34.05
N ALA A 264 -7.86 -33.01 34.19
CA ALA A 264 -7.84 -31.58 33.86
C ALA A 264 -7.00 -30.76 34.85
N ASP A 265 -7.08 -31.08 36.14
CA ASP A 265 -6.34 -30.41 37.21
C ASP A 265 -4.84 -30.76 37.18
N ASN A 266 -4.49 -31.96 36.69
CA ASN A 266 -3.11 -32.42 36.59
C ASN A 266 -2.83 -33.23 35.31
N PRO A 267 -2.79 -32.62 34.12
CA PRO A 267 -2.72 -33.34 32.85
C PRO A 267 -1.35 -33.95 32.55
N ARG A 268 -0.27 -33.44 33.18
CA ARG A 268 1.10 -33.82 32.84
C ARG A 268 1.39 -35.33 32.97
N PRO A 269 1.05 -36.02 34.08
CA PRO A 269 1.25 -37.47 34.18
C PRO A 269 0.49 -38.25 33.11
N HIS A 270 -0.68 -37.77 32.68
CA HIS A 270 -1.49 -38.43 31.66
C HIS A 270 -0.96 -38.23 30.23
N ILE A 271 -0.08 -37.25 30.02
CA ILE A 271 0.60 -36.97 28.75
C ILE A 271 2.00 -37.63 28.70
N GLU A 272 2.75 -37.56 29.80
CA GLU A 272 4.15 -38.01 29.86
C GLU A 272 4.28 -39.52 30.13
N ASN A 273 3.32 -40.14 30.84
CA ASN A 273 3.33 -41.58 31.06
C ASN A 273 2.92 -42.32 29.77
N PRO A 274 3.69 -43.32 29.29
CA PRO A 274 3.29 -44.17 28.16
C PRO A 274 1.93 -44.85 28.32
N ARG A 275 1.48 -45.06 29.57
CA ARG A 275 0.15 -45.61 29.91
C ARG A 275 -0.86 -44.53 30.34
N GLY A 276 -0.54 -43.26 30.14
CA GLY A 276 -1.42 -42.14 30.45
C GLY A 276 -2.59 -42.08 29.46
N VAL A 277 -3.78 -41.79 29.96
CA VAL A 277 -5.02 -41.81 29.15
C VAL A 277 -4.97 -40.87 27.94
N ILE A 278 -4.35 -39.69 28.09
CA ILE A 278 -4.18 -38.73 26.98
C ILE A 278 -3.16 -39.25 25.97
N ARG A 279 -2.02 -39.79 26.45
CA ARG A 279 -0.98 -40.37 25.60
C ARG A 279 -1.53 -41.50 24.74
N THR A 280 -2.17 -42.49 25.37
CA THR A 280 -2.69 -43.67 24.68
C THR A 280 -3.72 -43.30 23.60
N GLU A 281 -4.58 -42.31 23.86
CA GLU A 281 -5.58 -41.91 22.87
C GLU A 281 -4.97 -41.15 21.69
N PHE A 282 -4.04 -40.22 21.92
CA PHE A 282 -3.33 -39.53 20.84
C PHE A 282 -2.50 -40.49 19.99
N ASP A 283 -1.81 -41.44 20.61
CA ASP A 283 -1.04 -42.47 19.90
C ASP A 283 -1.97 -43.35 19.06
N SER A 284 -3.16 -43.72 19.56
CA SER A 284 -4.16 -44.49 18.81
C SER A 284 -4.72 -43.76 17.58
N LEU A 285 -4.66 -42.43 17.58
CA LEU A 285 -5.11 -41.56 16.49
C LEU A 285 -3.95 -41.04 15.61
N ASN A 286 -2.72 -41.48 15.86
CA ASN A 286 -1.50 -40.98 15.20
C ASN A 286 -1.33 -39.46 15.28
N LEU A 287 -1.71 -38.85 16.42
CA LEU A 287 -1.58 -37.42 16.67
C LEU A 287 -0.37 -37.13 17.55
N SER A 288 0.33 -36.04 17.27
CA SER A 288 1.44 -35.58 18.10
C SER A 288 0.95 -34.85 19.35
N LEU A 289 1.60 -35.12 20.49
CA LEU A 289 1.31 -34.47 21.75
C LEU A 289 2.32 -33.37 22.08
N PRO A 290 1.86 -32.20 22.56
CA PRO A 290 2.71 -31.27 23.30
C PRO A 290 3.28 -31.93 24.57
N SER A 291 4.34 -31.36 25.14
CA SER A 291 4.88 -31.87 26.42
C SER A 291 3.91 -31.61 27.57
N GLY A 292 3.89 -32.50 28.57
CA GLY A 292 3.03 -32.32 29.75
C GLY A 292 3.36 -31.04 30.52
N ASN A 293 4.64 -30.63 30.52
CA ASN A 293 5.07 -29.33 31.02
C ASN A 293 4.48 -28.13 30.26
N ALA A 294 4.40 -28.20 28.93
CA ALA A 294 3.81 -27.14 28.13
C ALA A 294 2.31 -26.98 28.45
N VAL A 295 1.57 -28.08 28.44
CA VAL A 295 0.12 -28.08 28.75
C VAL A 295 -0.12 -27.59 30.18
N SER A 296 0.62 -28.10 31.17
CA SER A 296 0.48 -27.61 32.55
C SER A 296 0.83 -26.14 32.68
N GLY A 297 1.81 -25.66 31.90
CA GLY A 297 2.17 -24.25 31.83
C GLY A 297 1.04 -23.38 31.28
N TRP A 298 0.31 -23.85 30.26
CA TRP A 298 -0.85 -23.15 29.70
C TRP A 298 -2.01 -23.04 30.69
N LEU A 299 -2.21 -24.05 31.53
CA LEU A 299 -3.33 -24.10 32.48
C LEU A 299 -3.03 -23.40 33.82
N LYS A 300 -1.80 -22.91 34.04
CA LYS A 300 -1.47 -22.17 35.26
C LYS A 300 -2.28 -20.87 35.31
N ASN A 301 -2.96 -20.65 36.44
CA ASN A 301 -3.75 -19.44 36.75
C ASN A 301 -5.11 -19.32 36.06
N ILE A 302 -5.75 -20.43 35.67
CA ILE A 302 -7.15 -20.41 35.21
C ILE A 302 -8.12 -20.04 36.35
N ASP A 303 -7.72 -20.28 37.62
CA ASP A 303 -8.51 -20.03 38.84
C ASP A 303 -8.18 -18.69 39.54
N SER A 304 -7.78 -17.65 38.80
CA SER A 304 -7.55 -16.29 39.34
C SER A 304 -8.52 -15.27 38.79
#